data_AF-A0AAV5J3N6-F1
#
_entry.id   AF-A0AAV5J3N6-F1
#
_cell.length_a   1.000
_cell.length_b   1.000
_cell.length_c   1.000
_cell.angle_alpha   90.00
_cell.angle_beta   90.00
_cell.angle_gamma   90.00
#
_symmetry.space_group_name_H-M   'P 1'
#
loop_
_entity.id
_entity.type
_entity.pdbx_description
1 polymer ?
#
loop_
_entity_poly.entity_id
_entity_poly.type
_entity_poly.pdbx_seq_one_letter_code
_entity_poly.pdbx_strand_id
1 'polypeptide(L)'
;MVSYPGTLRLDSLLSSTFRRKSSSNATVSARLVSLSPLPSSSPLRTPKLPLKMIPSSIPHSRLFICNSSSTAIAEPEGIKISSVSTKPMEGQKTGTSGLRKKVKVFMQENYLANWIQALFNSLPPEDYKNGVLVLGGDGRYFNKEAAQIIIKIAAGNGVGKILVGKEGLMSTPAVSAVIRKRKANGGFIMSASHNPGGPEYDWGIKFNYSSGQPAPESITDKIYGNTLSVSNLILSLNALFKPGPEIIISNQVYLLYTFLF
;
A
#
# COMPACT_ATOMS: atom_id res chain seq x y z
N MET A 1 43.88 -28.48 43.32
CA MET A 1 42.90 -28.23 42.25
C MET A 1 42.52 -26.75 42.28
N VAL A 2 43.14 -25.98 41.36
CA VAL A 2 42.71 -24.71 40.73
C VAL A 2 41.88 -23.75 41.62
N SER A 3 42.38 -22.71 42.31
CA SER A 3 43.21 -21.52 41.96
C SER A 3 42.66 -20.63 40.84
N TYR A 4 42.05 -19.50 41.22
CA TYR A 4 41.98 -18.26 40.42
C TYR A 4 42.20 -17.04 41.34
N PRO A 5 43.30 -16.28 41.18
CA PRO A 5 43.38 -14.87 41.58
C PRO A 5 42.84 -14.00 40.42
N GLY A 6 42.50 -12.72 40.52
CA GLY A 6 42.98 -11.64 41.35
C GLY A 6 43.11 -10.40 40.44
N THR A 7 42.63 -9.27 40.93
CA THR A 7 42.40 -7.96 40.30
C THR A 7 43.68 -7.22 39.83
N LEU A 8 43.48 -6.10 39.09
CA LEU A 8 44.35 -4.89 38.84
C LEU A 8 44.92 -4.79 37.42
N ARG A 9 45.21 -3.63 36.80
CA ARG A 9 44.74 -2.22 36.78
C ARG A 9 45.43 -1.57 35.55
N LEU A 10 44.98 -0.39 35.10
CA LEU A 10 45.55 0.45 34.03
C LEU A 10 47.06 0.73 34.19
N ASP A 11 47.83 0.84 33.09
CA ASP A 11 48.20 2.13 32.45
C ASP A 11 49.37 2.06 31.42
N SER A 12 49.13 2.69 30.26
CA SER A 12 50.04 3.64 29.57
C SER A 12 51.12 3.22 28.54
N LEU A 13 51.20 4.12 27.54
CA LEU A 13 52.35 4.67 26.80
C LEU A 13 52.58 4.28 25.33
N LEU A 14 52.31 5.31 24.48
CA LEU A 14 53.18 5.90 23.43
C LEU A 14 53.56 5.00 22.23
N SER A 15 53.85 5.48 21.02
CA SER A 15 53.78 6.74 20.27
C SER A 15 54.53 6.43 18.96
N SER A 16 53.98 6.77 17.79
CA SER A 16 54.72 7.18 16.57
C SER A 16 53.71 7.34 15.42
N THR A 17 53.18 8.54 15.14
CA THR A 17 53.69 9.58 14.22
C THR A 17 54.22 9.14 12.85
N PHE A 18 53.82 9.95 11.85
CA PHE A 18 54.30 10.13 10.47
C PHE A 18 53.74 9.18 9.38
N ARG A 19 53.28 9.63 8.20
CA ARG A 19 53.37 10.94 7.53
C ARG A 19 52.34 11.01 6.37
N ARG A 20 51.75 12.19 6.15
CA ARG A 20 51.04 12.60 4.92
C ARG A 20 51.96 12.52 3.69
N LYS A 21 51.39 12.17 2.53
CA LYS A 21 51.85 12.71 1.24
C LYS A 21 50.67 12.99 0.31
N SER A 22 50.64 14.23 -0.16
CA SER A 22 49.80 14.80 -1.20
C SER A 22 50.44 14.62 -2.57
N SER A 23 49.61 14.44 -3.61
CA SER A 23 49.87 14.73 -5.02
C SER A 23 48.59 14.34 -5.78
N SER A 24 48.09 14.96 -6.83
CA SER A 24 48.26 16.23 -7.55
C SER A 24 47.31 16.07 -8.77
N ASN A 25 46.75 17.18 -9.24
CA ASN A 25 45.76 17.26 -10.32
C ASN A 25 46.06 16.38 -11.55
N ALA A 26 45.04 15.65 -12.01
CA ALA A 26 45.01 15.07 -13.35
C ALA A 26 43.76 15.59 -14.09
N THR A 27 44.03 16.51 -15.01
CA THR A 27 43.12 17.07 -16.00
C THR A 27 42.71 15.98 -16.98
N VAL A 28 41.43 15.58 -16.99
CA VAL A 28 40.89 14.70 -18.05
C VAL A 28 40.31 15.57 -19.14
N SER A 29 41.03 15.63 -20.26
CA SER A 29 40.66 16.31 -21.48
C SER A 29 39.40 15.69 -22.09
N ALA A 30 38.36 16.50 -22.24
CA ALA A 30 37.20 16.18 -23.06
C ALA A 30 37.65 16.06 -24.53
N ARG A 31 37.43 14.90 -25.16
CA ARG A 31 37.47 14.76 -26.61
C ARG A 31 36.07 14.98 -27.16
N LEU A 32 35.91 16.04 -27.95
CA LEU A 32 34.81 16.21 -28.88
C LEU A 32 34.79 15.03 -29.86
N VAL A 33 33.63 14.39 -30.00
CA VAL A 33 33.29 13.59 -31.18
C VAL A 33 32.19 14.34 -31.90
N SER A 34 32.46 14.74 -33.14
CA SER A 34 31.53 15.49 -33.99
C SER A 34 30.56 14.55 -34.72
N LEU A 35 29.28 14.90 -34.58
CA LEU A 35 28.09 14.74 -35.45
C LEU A 35 28.12 13.77 -36.65
N SER A 36 27.03 13.01 -36.76
CA SER A 36 26.31 12.83 -38.02
C SER A 36 24.78 12.76 -37.79
N PRO A 37 23.94 13.25 -38.73
CA PRO A 37 22.54 13.61 -38.49
C PRO A 37 21.55 12.46 -38.72
N LEU A 38 20.36 12.63 -38.11
CA LEU A 38 19.13 11.84 -38.30
C LEU A 38 18.69 11.71 -39.76
N PRO A 39 18.17 10.55 -40.18
CA PRO A 39 17.32 10.47 -41.36
C PRO A 39 15.84 10.72 -40.99
N SER A 40 15.27 11.71 -41.66
CA SER A 40 13.83 12.03 -41.74
C SER A 40 13.15 11.26 -42.88
N SER A 41 12.04 10.56 -42.59
CA SER A 41 11.01 10.07 -43.54
C SER A 41 10.03 9.20 -42.76
N SER A 42 8.69 9.24 -42.81
CA SER A 42 7.66 9.93 -43.60
C SER A 42 6.33 9.75 -42.82
N PRO A 43 5.28 10.57 -43.05
CA PRO A 43 4.01 10.41 -42.33
C PRO A 43 3.22 9.21 -42.86
N LEU A 44 2.91 8.24 -41.99
CA LEU A 44 1.97 7.18 -42.35
C LEU A 44 0.53 7.72 -42.37
N ARG A 45 0.00 7.74 -43.58
CA ARG A 45 -1.34 8.08 -44.01
C ARG A 45 -2.39 7.21 -43.30
N THR A 46 -3.37 7.85 -42.69
CA THR A 46 -4.59 7.19 -42.19
C THR A 46 -5.50 6.81 -43.35
N PRO A 47 -6.05 5.58 -43.41
CA PRO A 47 -7.14 5.27 -44.30
C PRO A 47 -8.47 5.67 -43.64
N LYS A 48 -9.14 6.67 -44.24
CA LYS A 48 -10.55 7.00 -44.00
C LYS A 48 -11.42 5.81 -44.41
N LEU A 49 -12.18 5.26 -43.47
CA LEU A 49 -13.29 4.34 -43.76
C LEU A 49 -14.52 5.16 -44.20
N PRO A 50 -15.23 4.77 -45.27
CA PRO A 50 -16.45 5.45 -45.70
C PRO A 50 -17.64 5.06 -44.80
N LEU A 51 -18.35 6.07 -44.30
CA LEU A 51 -19.67 5.95 -43.67
C LEU A 51 -20.67 5.44 -44.72
N LYS A 52 -21.18 4.22 -44.53
CA LYS A 52 -22.28 3.67 -45.31
C LYS A 52 -23.58 3.89 -44.55
N MET A 53 -24.42 4.77 -45.08
CA MET A 53 -25.81 4.94 -44.65
C MET A 53 -26.60 3.68 -44.97
N ILE A 54 -27.39 3.18 -44.02
CA ILE A 54 -28.38 2.12 -44.23
C ILE A 54 -29.77 2.69 -43.87
N PRO A 55 -30.81 2.47 -44.70
CA PRO A 55 -32.13 3.04 -44.48
C PRO A 55 -32.92 2.35 -43.36
N SER A 56 -33.81 3.15 -42.77
CA SER A 56 -34.90 2.80 -41.88
C SER A 56 -35.92 1.84 -42.50
N SER A 57 -36.28 0.78 -41.78
CA SER A 57 -37.59 0.13 -41.94
C SER A 57 -37.98 -0.64 -40.67
N ILE A 58 -39.03 -0.12 -40.01
CA ILE A 58 -39.78 -0.73 -38.91
C ILE A 58 -40.64 -1.88 -39.47
N PRO A 59 -40.85 -2.97 -38.70
CA PRO A 59 -42.19 -3.54 -38.65
C PRO A 59 -42.72 -3.68 -37.22
N HIS A 60 -44.04 -3.51 -37.15
CA HIS A 60 -44.88 -3.50 -35.96
C HIS A 60 -44.99 -4.85 -35.23
N SER A 61 -45.30 -4.72 -33.93
CA SER A 61 -46.18 -5.56 -33.10
C SER A 61 -45.67 -6.92 -32.60
N ARG A 62 -45.30 -6.94 -31.31
CA ARG A 62 -45.91 -7.80 -30.28
C ARG A 62 -45.85 -7.08 -28.93
N LEU A 63 -47.00 -6.64 -28.43
CA LEU A 63 -47.17 -6.23 -27.04
C LEU A 63 -47.05 -7.50 -26.18
N PHE A 64 -45.87 -7.73 -25.63
CA PHE A 64 -45.75 -8.60 -24.46
C PHE A 64 -46.12 -7.75 -23.24
N ILE A 65 -47.28 -8.06 -22.66
CA ILE A 65 -47.62 -7.62 -21.32
C ILE A 65 -46.69 -8.39 -20.38
N CYS A 66 -45.55 -7.81 -20.05
CA CYS A 66 -44.74 -8.24 -18.92
C CYS A 66 -45.31 -7.54 -17.68
N ASN A 67 -45.80 -8.33 -16.73
CA ASN A 67 -46.07 -7.86 -15.38
C ASN A 67 -44.85 -7.08 -14.88
N SER A 68 -45.02 -5.78 -14.67
CA SER A 68 -44.03 -4.94 -14.02
C SER A 68 -44.03 -5.31 -12.53
N SER A 69 -43.33 -6.40 -12.20
CA SER A 69 -42.79 -6.61 -10.86
C SER A 69 -41.96 -5.37 -10.57
N SER A 70 -42.36 -4.58 -9.58
CA SER A 70 -41.60 -3.42 -9.13
C SER A 70 -40.18 -3.89 -8.81
N THR A 71 -39.24 -3.58 -9.69
CA THR A 71 -37.82 -3.59 -9.35
C THR A 71 -37.67 -2.44 -8.38
N ALA A 72 -37.86 -2.72 -7.10
CA ALA A 72 -37.38 -1.86 -6.05
C ALA A 72 -35.90 -1.66 -6.32
N ILE A 73 -35.54 -0.46 -6.79
CA ILE A 73 -34.17 -0.01 -6.85
C ILE A 73 -33.75 -0.01 -5.38
N ALA A 74 -33.05 -1.06 -4.96
CA ALA A 74 -32.51 -1.14 -3.62
C ALA A 74 -31.65 0.10 -3.41
N GLU A 75 -32.07 0.95 -2.47
CA GLU A 75 -31.25 2.08 -2.04
C GLU A 75 -29.86 1.54 -1.65
N PRO A 76 -28.78 2.26 -2.00
CA PRO A 76 -27.44 1.80 -1.64
C PRO A 76 -27.36 1.76 -0.10
N GLU A 77 -27.31 0.55 0.47
CA GLU A 77 -27.08 0.38 1.90
C GLU A 77 -25.78 1.10 2.27
N GLY A 78 -25.90 2.15 3.08
CA GLY A 78 -24.75 2.91 3.56
C GLY A 78 -23.75 2.03 4.31
N ILE A 79 -22.50 2.48 4.36
CA ILE A 79 -21.45 1.79 5.10
C ILE A 79 -21.85 1.70 6.59
N LYS A 80 -22.03 0.47 7.11
CA LYS A 80 -22.37 0.24 8.51
C LYS A 80 -21.09 0.16 9.33
N ILE A 81 -20.85 1.18 10.13
CA ILE A 81 -19.69 1.29 11.02
C ILE A 81 -20.00 0.62 12.36
N SER A 82 -19.03 -0.12 12.90
CA SER A 82 -19.10 -0.76 14.20
C SER A 82 -17.83 -0.48 15.00
N SER A 83 -17.98 -0.35 16.32
CA SER A 83 -16.88 -0.30 17.27
C SER A 83 -16.80 -1.63 18.01
N VAL A 84 -15.66 -2.30 17.92
CA VAL A 84 -15.40 -3.59 18.58
C VAL A 84 -14.30 -3.39 19.62
N SER A 85 -14.53 -3.81 20.86
CA SER A 85 -13.51 -3.71 21.90
C SER A 85 -12.33 -4.65 21.62
N THR A 86 -11.12 -4.19 21.90
CA THR A 86 -9.87 -4.96 21.79
C THR A 86 -8.98 -4.64 22.99
N LYS A 87 -7.87 -5.38 23.12
CA LYS A 87 -6.84 -5.13 24.13
C LYS A 87 -5.49 -4.88 23.46
N PRO A 88 -4.62 -4.03 24.02
CA PRO A 88 -3.24 -3.89 23.57
C PRO A 88 -2.52 -5.24 23.50
N MET A 89 -1.62 -5.38 22.53
CA MET A 89 -0.83 -6.60 22.32
C MET A 89 0.64 -6.26 22.21
N GLU A 90 1.49 -7.07 22.84
CA GLU A 90 2.92 -6.83 22.85
C GLU A 90 3.59 -7.04 21.47
N GLY A 91 4.76 -6.42 21.31
CA GLY A 91 5.65 -6.69 20.19
C GLY A 91 5.24 -6.04 18.86
N GLN A 92 4.32 -5.08 18.86
CA GLN A 92 3.87 -4.34 17.67
C GLN A 92 4.76 -3.13 17.30
N LYS A 93 6.03 -3.12 17.74
CA LYS A 93 6.99 -2.08 17.38
C LYS A 93 7.34 -2.16 15.90
N THR A 94 7.08 -1.09 15.17
CA THR A 94 7.36 -0.96 13.74
C THR A 94 8.84 -0.61 13.56
N GLY A 95 9.57 -1.36 12.74
CA GLY A 95 10.94 -1.00 12.34
C GLY A 95 10.95 -0.04 11.15
N THR A 96 12.13 0.37 10.70
CA THR A 96 12.33 1.25 9.53
C THR A 96 11.68 0.72 8.24
N SER A 97 11.44 -0.60 8.17
CA SER A 97 10.84 -1.28 7.03
C SER A 97 9.47 -1.89 7.33
N GLY A 98 8.74 -1.33 8.30
CA GLY A 98 7.43 -1.80 8.73
C GLY A 98 7.46 -2.82 9.87
N LEU A 99 6.29 -3.38 10.21
CA LEU A 99 6.15 -4.43 11.20
C LEU A 99 6.35 -5.80 10.53
N ARG A 100 7.19 -6.65 11.11
CA ARG A 100 7.44 -8.02 10.64
C ARG A 100 7.41 -8.99 11.81
N LYS A 101 6.68 -10.09 11.64
CA LYS A 101 6.53 -11.20 12.59
C LYS A 101 6.21 -12.48 11.84
N LYS A 102 6.20 -13.61 12.54
CA LYS A 102 5.67 -14.86 12.00
C LYS A 102 4.20 -14.69 11.63
N VAL A 103 3.78 -15.34 10.55
CA VAL A 103 2.37 -15.43 10.12
C VAL A 103 1.47 -15.81 11.30
N LYS A 104 1.86 -16.81 12.09
CA LYS A 104 1.11 -17.26 13.28
C LYS A 104 0.80 -16.15 14.29
N VAL A 105 1.67 -15.14 14.40
CA VAL A 105 1.43 -13.99 15.29
C VAL A 105 0.37 -13.07 14.69
N PHE A 106 0.44 -12.77 13.39
CA PHE A 106 -0.56 -11.94 12.72
C PHE A 106 -1.95 -12.57 12.65
N MET A 107 -2.03 -13.90 12.66
CA MET A 107 -3.27 -14.66 12.69
C MET A 107 -3.92 -14.73 14.09
N GLN A 108 -3.23 -14.29 15.15
CA GLN A 108 -3.87 -14.15 16.45
C GLN A 108 -4.99 -13.13 16.37
N GLU A 109 -6.03 -13.34 17.18
CA GLU A 109 -7.19 -12.47 17.21
C GLU A 109 -6.76 -11.01 17.40
N ASN A 110 -7.26 -10.13 16.53
CA ASN A 110 -7.04 -8.70 16.54
C ASN A 110 -5.58 -8.22 16.44
N TYR A 111 -4.57 -9.08 16.29
CA TYR A 111 -3.18 -8.61 16.21
C TYR A 111 -2.95 -7.65 15.05
N LEU A 112 -3.29 -8.08 13.82
CA LEU A 112 -3.20 -7.20 12.66
C LEU A 112 -4.14 -5.98 12.78
N ALA A 113 -5.36 -6.19 13.27
CA ALA A 113 -6.37 -5.15 13.38
C ALA A 113 -5.94 -4.01 14.32
N ASN A 114 -5.36 -4.35 15.47
CA ASN A 114 -4.82 -3.40 16.44
C ASN A 114 -3.75 -2.51 15.82
N TRP A 115 -2.82 -3.09 15.05
CA TRP A 115 -1.77 -2.31 14.41
C TRP A 115 -2.34 -1.35 13.36
N ILE A 116 -3.33 -1.78 12.57
CA ILE A 116 -3.98 -0.93 11.56
C ILE A 116 -4.78 0.20 12.22
N GLN A 117 -5.52 -0.09 13.30
CA GLN A 117 -6.22 0.96 14.04
C GLN A 117 -5.24 1.92 14.70
N ALA A 118 -4.15 1.43 15.28
CA ALA A 118 -3.09 2.27 15.84
C ALA A 118 -2.43 3.16 14.78
N LEU A 119 -2.29 2.68 13.54
CA LEU A 119 -1.89 3.52 12.41
C LEU A 119 -2.87 4.68 12.20
N PHE A 120 -4.17 4.40 12.06
CA PHE A 120 -5.15 5.49 11.88
C PHE A 120 -5.19 6.46 13.08
N ASN A 121 -5.01 5.98 14.30
CA ASN A 121 -4.90 6.82 15.49
C ASN A 121 -3.63 7.71 15.49
N SER A 122 -2.63 7.38 14.66
CA SER A 122 -1.36 8.10 14.56
C SER A 122 -1.32 9.12 13.43
N LEU A 123 -2.22 8.98 12.45
CA LEU A 123 -2.30 9.84 11.29
C LEU A 123 -3.23 11.02 11.57
N PRO A 124 -2.85 12.25 11.16
CA PRO A 124 -3.80 13.35 11.03
C PRO A 124 -4.98 12.96 10.12
N PRO A 125 -6.23 13.34 10.42
CA PRO A 125 -7.39 12.99 9.61
C PRO A 125 -7.28 13.39 8.13
N GLU A 126 -6.63 14.51 7.83
CA GLU A 126 -6.36 14.99 6.46
C GLU A 126 -5.49 14.04 5.62
N ASP A 127 -4.74 13.15 6.28
CA ASP A 127 -3.89 12.16 5.60
C ASP A 127 -4.67 10.91 5.15
N TYR A 128 -5.96 10.78 5.45
CA TYR A 128 -6.71 9.59 5.03
C TYR A 128 -8.22 9.78 4.88
N LYS A 129 -8.85 10.67 5.66
CA LYS A 129 -10.30 10.82 5.71
C LYS A 129 -10.84 11.39 4.41
N ASN A 130 -11.84 10.71 3.83
CA ASN A 130 -12.35 10.94 2.48
C ASN A 130 -11.28 10.88 1.37
N GLY A 131 -10.06 10.46 1.72
CA GLY A 131 -8.91 10.39 0.83
C GLY A 131 -8.83 9.06 0.08
N VAL A 132 -7.72 8.91 -0.64
CA VAL A 132 -7.42 7.71 -1.43
C VAL A 132 -6.20 7.03 -0.83
N LEU A 133 -6.31 5.75 -0.50
CA LEU A 133 -5.17 4.91 -0.14
C LEU A 133 -4.89 3.87 -1.23
N VAL A 134 -3.67 3.37 -1.28
CA VAL A 134 -3.26 2.25 -2.14
C VAL A 134 -3.04 1.01 -1.29
N LEU A 135 -3.41 -0.17 -1.77
CA LEU A 135 -3.15 -1.44 -1.11
C LEU A 135 -2.51 -2.43 -2.09
N GLY A 136 -1.36 -2.95 -1.69
CA GLY A 136 -0.59 -3.91 -2.47
C GLY A 136 0.14 -4.92 -1.60
N GLY A 137 0.69 -5.94 -2.23
CA GLY A 137 1.46 -6.98 -1.56
C GLY A 137 2.18 -7.90 -2.55
N ASP A 138 3.05 -8.73 -2.01
CA ASP A 138 3.88 -9.69 -2.76
C ASP A 138 3.24 -11.09 -2.93
N GLY A 139 1.95 -11.22 -2.59
CA GLY A 139 1.20 -12.46 -2.71
C GLY A 139 1.52 -13.55 -1.69
N ARG A 140 2.33 -13.28 -0.65
CA ARG A 140 2.61 -14.29 0.38
C ARG A 140 1.36 -14.74 1.13
N TYR A 141 1.47 -15.89 1.79
CA TYR A 141 0.43 -16.45 2.66
C TYR A 141 -0.11 -15.38 3.61
N PHE A 142 -1.42 -15.39 3.89
CA PHE A 142 -2.17 -14.41 4.68
C PHE A 142 -2.46 -13.04 4.02
N ASN A 143 -1.91 -12.71 2.84
CA ASN A 143 -2.19 -11.42 2.19
C ASN A 143 -3.68 -11.22 1.83
N LYS A 144 -4.39 -12.28 1.41
CA LYS A 144 -5.80 -12.17 1.01
C LYS A 144 -6.69 -11.81 2.20
N GLU A 145 -6.45 -12.47 3.33
CA GLU A 145 -7.13 -12.25 4.61
C GLU A 145 -6.77 -10.88 5.19
N ALA A 146 -5.48 -10.54 5.19
CA ALA A 146 -4.99 -9.24 5.66
C ALA A 146 -5.59 -8.07 4.87
N ALA A 147 -5.74 -8.20 3.55
CA ALA A 147 -6.35 -7.18 2.71
C ALA A 147 -7.79 -6.85 3.16
N GLN A 148 -8.58 -7.87 3.49
CA GLN A 148 -9.95 -7.68 3.99
C GLN A 148 -9.97 -6.92 5.31
N ILE A 149 -9.07 -7.27 6.23
CA ILE A 149 -8.95 -6.61 7.54
C ILE A 149 -8.58 -5.14 7.36
N ILE A 150 -7.57 -4.85 6.52
CA ILE A 150 -7.14 -3.48 6.20
C ILE A 150 -8.29 -2.66 5.63
N ILE A 151 -9.01 -3.21 4.65
CA ILE A 151 -10.11 -2.50 3.98
C ILE A 151 -11.26 -2.19 4.95
N LYS A 152 -11.64 -3.15 5.80
CA LYS A 152 -12.72 -2.95 6.79
C LYS A 152 -12.38 -1.86 7.80
N ILE A 153 -11.16 -1.84 8.31
CA ILE A 153 -10.73 -0.84 9.30
C ILE A 153 -10.53 0.52 8.62
N ALA A 154 -9.93 0.57 7.43
CA ALA A 154 -9.79 1.80 6.66
C ALA A 154 -11.15 2.44 6.34
N ALA A 155 -12.13 1.63 5.90
CA ALA A 155 -13.51 2.06 5.72
C ALA A 155 -14.13 2.56 7.03
N GLY A 156 -13.93 1.82 8.12
CA GLY A 156 -14.36 2.19 9.47
C GLY A 156 -13.88 3.57 9.89
N ASN A 157 -12.62 3.88 9.59
CA ASN A 157 -11.97 5.14 9.94
C ASN A 157 -12.29 6.28 8.94
N GLY A 158 -13.02 6.01 7.86
CA GLY A 158 -13.51 7.04 6.93
C GLY A 158 -12.59 7.29 5.73
N VAL A 159 -11.77 6.32 5.32
CA VAL A 159 -11.08 6.37 4.02
C VAL A 159 -12.11 6.33 2.89
N GLY A 160 -12.01 7.25 1.92
CA GLY A 160 -13.00 7.38 0.84
C GLY A 160 -12.83 6.38 -0.31
N LYS A 161 -11.60 6.01 -0.65
CA LYS A 161 -11.31 5.05 -1.72
C LYS A 161 -10.03 4.26 -1.44
N ILE A 162 -10.00 2.99 -1.84
CA ILE A 162 -8.77 2.19 -1.81
C ILE A 162 -8.50 1.59 -3.19
N LEU A 163 -7.36 1.95 -3.77
CA LEU A 163 -6.85 1.37 -5.00
C LEU A 163 -6.11 0.08 -4.66
N VAL A 164 -6.69 -1.07 -4.98
CA VAL A 164 -6.12 -2.37 -4.66
C VAL A 164 -5.53 -3.00 -5.91
N GLY A 165 -4.31 -3.55 -5.81
CA GLY A 165 -3.76 -4.40 -6.87
C GLY A 165 -4.69 -5.57 -7.18
N LYS A 166 -4.70 -6.08 -8.42
CA LYS A 166 -5.51 -7.26 -8.76
C LYS A 166 -5.14 -8.40 -7.80
N GLU A 167 -6.13 -8.99 -7.13
CA GLU A 167 -5.94 -10.02 -6.09
C GLU A 167 -5.08 -9.58 -4.89
N GLY A 168 -4.92 -8.27 -4.67
CA GLY A 168 -4.00 -7.71 -3.68
C GLY A 168 -2.53 -7.72 -4.10
N LEU A 169 -2.23 -8.04 -5.37
CA LEU A 169 -0.87 -8.11 -5.90
C LEU A 169 -0.41 -6.78 -6.46
N MET A 170 0.59 -6.18 -5.83
CA MET A 170 1.27 -4.97 -6.32
C MET A 170 2.61 -4.86 -5.61
N SER A 171 3.71 -4.85 -6.37
CA SER A 171 5.05 -4.76 -5.81
C SER A 171 5.28 -3.44 -5.06
N THR A 172 6.24 -3.39 -4.13
CA THR A 172 6.58 -2.16 -3.40
C THR A 172 6.86 -0.96 -4.31
N PRO A 173 7.67 -1.08 -5.39
CA PRO A 173 7.85 0.02 -6.34
C PRO A 173 6.57 0.42 -7.06
N ALA A 174 5.71 -0.54 -7.42
CA ALA A 174 4.43 -0.26 -8.07
C ALA A 174 3.47 0.48 -7.13
N VAL A 175 3.39 0.11 -5.84
CA VAL A 175 2.62 0.85 -4.84
C VAL A 175 3.10 2.30 -4.75
N SER A 176 4.41 2.52 -4.62
CA SER A 176 4.99 3.87 -4.58
C SER A 176 4.66 4.68 -5.84
N ALA A 177 4.78 4.07 -7.03
CA ALA A 177 4.44 4.70 -8.29
C ALA A 177 2.95 5.04 -8.40
N VAL A 178 2.05 4.16 -7.97
CA VAL A 178 0.60 4.39 -7.98
C VAL A 178 0.22 5.48 -7.00
N ILE A 179 0.79 5.51 -5.78
CA ILE A 179 0.56 6.59 -4.81
C ILE A 179 0.86 7.94 -5.47
N ARG A 180 2.02 8.07 -6.10
CA ARG A 180 2.47 9.32 -6.75
C ARG A 180 1.63 9.67 -7.98
N LYS A 181 1.39 8.70 -8.88
CA LYS A 181 0.63 8.89 -10.14
C LYS A 181 -0.83 9.25 -9.87
N ARG A 182 -1.43 8.67 -8.82
CA ARG A 182 -2.84 8.89 -8.45
C ARG A 182 -3.03 9.95 -7.37
N LYS A 183 -1.95 10.59 -6.90
CA LYS A 183 -1.96 11.57 -5.81
C LYS A 183 -2.70 11.03 -4.57
N ALA A 184 -2.48 9.75 -4.26
CA ALA A 184 -3.07 9.11 -3.09
C ALA A 184 -2.41 9.65 -1.81
N ASN A 185 -3.14 9.60 -0.69
CA ASN A 185 -2.63 10.09 0.59
C ASN A 185 -1.58 9.15 1.19
N GLY A 186 -1.55 7.90 0.77
CA GLY A 186 -0.56 6.90 1.18
C GLY A 186 -0.92 5.51 0.71
N GLY A 187 -0.28 4.49 1.28
CA GLY A 187 -0.64 3.12 0.97
C GLY A 187 -0.01 2.06 1.84
N PHE A 188 -0.71 0.94 1.93
CA PHE A 188 -0.31 -0.27 2.63
C PHE A 188 0.43 -1.22 1.71
N ILE A 189 1.48 -1.85 2.24
CA ILE A 189 2.28 -2.86 1.54
C ILE A 189 2.37 -4.11 2.41
N MET A 190 1.74 -5.19 1.97
CA MET A 190 1.75 -6.51 2.62
C MET A 190 2.96 -7.32 2.10
N SER A 191 4.10 -7.14 2.75
CA SER A 191 5.36 -7.80 2.37
C SER A 191 6.39 -7.77 3.51
N ALA A 192 7.06 -8.90 3.73
CA ALA A 192 8.30 -8.97 4.52
C ALA A 192 9.57 -8.96 3.64
N SER A 193 9.46 -8.46 2.40
CA SER A 193 10.57 -8.30 1.46
C SER A 193 11.30 -9.63 1.18
N HIS A 194 12.55 -9.76 1.63
CA HIS A 194 13.39 -10.94 1.38
C HIS A 194 13.13 -12.08 2.38
N ASN A 195 12.38 -11.84 3.46
CA ASN A 195 12.08 -12.89 4.41
C ASN A 195 11.22 -13.98 3.75
N PRO A 196 11.48 -15.27 4.05
CA PRO A 196 10.72 -16.38 3.48
C PRO A 196 9.23 -16.22 3.77
N GLY A 197 8.40 -16.60 2.80
CA GLY A 197 6.94 -16.60 2.91
C GLY A 197 6.39 -18.00 3.15
N GLY A 198 5.21 -18.09 3.74
CA GLY A 198 4.50 -19.36 4.00
C GLY A 198 3.89 -19.39 5.40
N PRO A 199 3.05 -20.39 5.73
CA PRO A 199 2.30 -20.45 6.99
C PRO A 199 3.17 -20.41 8.24
N GLU A 200 4.38 -20.96 8.16
CA GLU A 200 5.35 -21.06 9.26
C GLU A 200 6.43 -19.95 9.23
N TYR A 201 6.39 -19.08 8.23
CA TYR A 201 7.41 -18.06 8.00
C TYR A 201 6.88 -16.65 8.26
N ASP A 202 7.51 -15.65 7.66
CA ASP A 202 7.32 -14.27 8.05
C ASP A 202 6.29 -13.57 7.17
N TRP A 203 5.49 -12.74 7.82
CA TRP A 203 4.61 -11.77 7.20
C TRP A 203 5.00 -10.37 7.66
N GLY A 204 4.61 -9.36 6.90
CA GLY A 204 4.85 -7.98 7.29
C GLY A 204 3.96 -6.97 6.60
N ILE A 205 3.83 -5.81 7.24
CA ILE A 205 3.05 -4.68 6.77
C ILE A 205 3.86 -3.40 6.89
N LYS A 206 3.74 -2.55 5.86
CA LYS A 206 4.35 -1.22 5.79
C LYS A 206 3.30 -0.20 5.42
N PHE A 207 3.53 1.05 5.82
CA PHE A 207 2.78 2.19 5.34
C PHE A 207 3.72 3.19 4.66
N ASN A 208 3.37 3.59 3.45
CA ASN A 208 4.03 4.66 2.71
C ASN A 208 3.12 5.89 2.69
N TYR A 209 3.71 7.08 2.78
CA TYR A 209 3.02 8.36 2.70
C TYR A 209 2.75 8.79 1.25
N SER A 210 2.06 9.91 1.08
CA SER A 210 1.68 10.53 -0.20
C SER A 210 2.85 10.79 -1.16
N SER A 211 4.07 10.96 -0.65
CA SER A 211 5.29 11.08 -1.48
C SER A 211 5.71 9.75 -2.14
N GLY A 212 5.10 8.63 -1.73
CA GLY A 212 5.46 7.27 -2.10
C GLY A 212 6.58 6.67 -1.25
N GLN A 213 7.13 7.41 -0.28
CA GLN A 213 8.20 6.97 0.63
C GLN A 213 7.64 6.28 1.88
N PRO A 214 8.42 5.43 2.56
CA PRO A 214 8.04 4.87 3.86
C PRO A 214 7.68 5.96 4.87
N ALA A 215 6.81 5.62 5.82
CA ALA A 215 6.50 6.51 6.93
C ALA A 215 7.76 6.90 7.72
N PRO A 216 7.90 8.17 8.12
CA PRO A 216 9.05 8.62 8.91
C PRO A 216 9.00 8.03 10.33
N GLU A 217 10.15 8.03 11.00
CA GLU A 217 10.31 7.44 12.35
C GLU A 217 9.32 8.03 13.36
N SER A 218 9.08 9.34 13.29
CA SER A 218 8.12 10.05 14.13
C SER A 218 6.70 9.49 14.03
N ILE A 219 6.31 8.95 12.88
CA ILE A 219 5.01 8.29 12.72
C ILE A 219 5.10 6.84 13.20
N THR A 220 6.17 6.11 12.90
CA THR A 220 6.30 4.72 13.39
C THR A 220 6.33 4.61 14.91
N ASP A 221 6.88 5.62 15.59
CA ASP A 221 6.87 5.71 17.05
C ASP A 221 5.48 6.03 17.60
N LYS A 222 4.73 6.93 16.94
CA LYS A 222 3.32 7.18 17.28
C LYS A 222 2.46 5.93 17.11
N ILE A 223 2.68 5.17 16.03
CA ILE A 223 2.00 3.88 15.81
C ILE A 223 2.28 2.98 17.00
N TYR A 224 3.56 2.80 17.37
CA TYR A 224 3.91 1.97 18.50
C TYR A 224 3.27 2.45 19.80
N GLY A 225 3.32 3.75 20.12
CA GLY A 225 2.64 4.31 21.29
C GLY A 225 1.15 3.99 21.32
N ASN A 226 0.46 4.13 20.19
CA ASN A 226 -0.96 3.81 20.07
C ASN A 226 -1.26 2.30 20.16
N THR A 227 -0.35 1.42 19.78
CA THR A 227 -0.54 -0.04 19.97
C THR A 227 -0.56 -0.44 21.45
N LEU A 228 0.06 0.35 22.33
CA LEU A 228 0.11 0.09 23.77
C LEU A 228 -1.17 0.50 24.50
N SER A 229 -2.04 1.28 23.87
CA SER A 229 -3.25 1.85 24.48
C SER A 229 -4.54 1.63 23.68
N VAL A 230 -4.47 0.97 22.51
CA VAL A 230 -5.64 0.68 21.66
C VAL A 230 -6.67 -0.17 22.40
N SER A 231 -7.90 0.31 22.44
CA SER A 231 -9.01 -0.33 23.18
C SER A 231 -10.24 -0.62 22.32
N ASN A 232 -10.32 -0.01 21.14
CA ASN A 232 -11.43 -0.17 20.22
C ASN A 232 -10.93 -0.23 18.78
N LEU A 233 -11.57 -1.05 17.97
CA LEU A 233 -11.42 -1.15 16.52
C LEU A 233 -12.63 -0.52 15.86
N ILE A 234 -12.41 0.43 14.95
CA ILE A 234 -13.47 1.04 14.14
C ILE A 234 -13.45 0.38 12.77
N LEU A 235 -14.48 -0.39 12.44
CA LEU A 235 -14.53 -1.14 11.18
C LEU A 235 -15.90 -1.11 10.52
N SER A 236 -15.91 -1.21 9.20
CA SER A 236 -17.13 -1.43 8.43
C SER A 236 -17.49 -2.92 8.40
N LEU A 237 -18.75 -3.25 8.69
CA LEU A 237 -19.25 -4.62 8.69
C LEU A 237 -19.50 -5.17 7.27
N ASN A 238 -19.81 -4.28 6.33
CA ASN A 238 -20.24 -4.57 4.96
C ASN A 238 -19.22 -4.13 3.90
N ALA A 239 -18.08 -3.54 4.29
CA ALA A 239 -16.92 -3.40 3.40
C ALA A 239 -16.31 -4.79 3.13
N LEU A 240 -16.50 -5.29 1.91
CA LEU A 240 -15.94 -6.54 1.44
C LEU A 240 -15.06 -6.28 0.22
N PHE A 241 -13.86 -6.85 0.20
CA PHE A 241 -13.10 -6.97 -1.05
C PHE A 241 -13.76 -8.05 -1.91
N LYS A 242 -14.50 -7.60 -2.93
CA LYS A 242 -14.91 -8.41 -4.07
C LYS A 242 -13.82 -8.30 -5.13
N PRO A 243 -13.39 -9.41 -5.76
CA PRO A 243 -12.38 -9.38 -6.80
C PRO A 243 -12.83 -8.48 -7.96
N GLY A 244 -12.13 -7.36 -8.16
CA GLY A 244 -12.37 -6.34 -9.17
C GLY A 244 -11.22 -5.33 -9.20
N PRO A 245 -11.08 -4.51 -10.26
CA PRO A 245 -9.94 -3.62 -10.44
C PRO A 245 -9.92 -2.40 -9.51
N GLU A 246 -11.03 -2.05 -8.85
CA GLU A 246 -11.11 -0.94 -7.88
C GLU A 246 -12.10 -1.25 -6.75
N ILE A 247 -11.77 -0.79 -5.54
CA ILE A 247 -12.69 -0.78 -4.40
C ILE A 247 -12.96 0.67 -4.01
N ILE A 248 -14.21 1.07 -4.19
CA ILE A 248 -14.70 2.40 -3.80
C ILE A 248 -15.35 2.24 -2.43
N ILE A 249 -14.90 3.04 -1.46
CA ILE A 249 -15.34 3.00 -0.05
C ILE A 249 -16.20 4.24 0.26
N SER A 250 -16.97 4.72 -0.71
CA SER A 250 -17.90 5.83 -0.50
C SER A 250 -19.35 5.34 -0.54
N ASN A 251 -20.27 6.11 0.04
CA ASN A 251 -21.74 5.97 -0.08
C ASN A 251 -22.26 6.15 -1.53
N GLN A 252 -21.41 5.97 -2.54
CA GLN A 252 -21.72 6.04 -3.96
C GLN A 252 -21.12 4.81 -4.63
N VAL A 253 -21.96 3.79 -4.80
CA VAL A 253 -21.68 2.64 -5.66
C VAL A 253 -21.59 3.15 -7.09
N TYR A 254 -20.41 3.26 -7.71
CA TYR A 254 -20.25 3.16 -9.17
C TYR A 254 -18.83 2.73 -9.56
N LEU A 255 -18.72 1.56 -10.20
CA LEU A 255 -17.58 1.12 -11.02
C LEU A 255 -17.20 2.24 -12.00
N LEU A 256 -15.90 2.48 -12.23
CA LEU A 256 -15.43 2.73 -13.59
C LEU A 256 -13.96 2.34 -13.79
N TYR A 257 -13.74 1.64 -14.89
CA TYR A 257 -12.43 1.21 -15.40
C TYR A 257 -11.48 2.38 -15.62
N THR A 258 -10.21 2.23 -15.28
CA THR A 258 -9.13 2.56 -16.23
C THR A 258 -7.89 1.70 -15.96
N PHE A 259 -7.61 0.76 -16.86
CA PHE A 259 -6.27 0.24 -17.08
C PHE A 259 -5.34 1.42 -17.38
N LEU A 260 -4.36 1.67 -16.53
CA LEU A 260 -3.24 2.57 -16.82
C LEU A 260 -1.98 1.94 -16.21
N PHE A 261 -1.47 0.92 -16.90
CA PHE A 261 -0.03 0.90 -17.13
C PHE A 261 0.27 2.12 -18.01
#